data_AF-A0A1H3WRZ6-F1
#
_entry.id   AF-A0A1H3WRZ6-F1
#
_cell.length_a   1.000
_cell.length_b   1.000
_cell.length_c   1.000
_cell.angle_alpha   90.00
_cell.angle_beta   90.00
_cell.angle_gamma   90.00
#
_symmetry.space_group_name_H-M   'P 1'
#
loop_
_entity.id
_entity.type
_entity.pdbx_description
1 polymer ?
#
loop_
_entity_poly.entity_id
_entity_poly.type
_entity_poly.pdbx_seq_one_letter_code
_entity_poly.pdbx_strand_id
1 'polypeptide(L)' 'MSDHVDASRWDSTDAERPEHDGIDTVEAYEVEDGTVLYDAENPLAWVESSAAVSIRDLA' A
#
# COMPACT_ATOMS: atom_id res chain seq x y z
N MET A 1 -21.57 -6.07 -15.73
CA MET A 1 -21.64 -4.80 -14.98
C MET A 1 -20.21 -4.35 -14.80
N SER A 2 -19.80 -3.25 -15.45
CA SER A 2 -18.45 -2.71 -15.31
C SER A 2 -18.51 -1.66 -14.20
N ASP A 3 -17.93 -1.99 -13.05
CA ASP A 3 -17.76 -1.05 -11.95
C ASP A 3 -16.54 -0.18 -12.28
N HIS A 4 -16.78 0.96 -12.93
CA HIS A 4 -15.72 1.93 -13.19
C HIS A 4 -15.43 2.67 -11.89
N VAL A 5 -14.29 2.35 -11.28
CA VAL A 5 -13.77 3.08 -10.12
C VAL A 5 -13.57 4.53 -10.52
N ASP A 6 -14.33 5.43 -9.90
CA ASP A 6 -14.29 6.87 -10.13
C ASP A 6 -12.93 7.42 -9.67
N ALA A 7 -12.10 7.83 -10.64
CA ALA A 7 -10.76 8.37 -10.41
C ALA A 7 -10.77 9.69 -9.63
N SER A 8 -11.91 10.36 -9.55
CA SER A 8 -12.11 11.61 -8.81
C SER A 8 -12.13 11.44 -7.28
N ARG A 9 -12.26 10.21 -6.76
CA ARG A 9 -12.21 9.93 -5.31
C ARG A 9 -10.80 9.96 -4.71
N TRP A 10 -9.77 9.87 -5.53
CA TRP A 10 -8.37 9.71 -5.09
C TRP A 10 -7.67 11.07 -4.87
N ASP A 11 -8.32 12.19 -5.20
CA ASP A 11 -7.79 13.56 -4.98
C ASP A 11 -7.98 14.06 -3.54
N SER A 12 -8.74 13.33 -2.71
CA SER A 12 -8.82 13.62 -1.27
C SER A 12 -7.59 13.06 -0.56
N THR A 13 -6.46 13.77 -0.71
CA THR A 13 -5.25 13.60 0.13
C THR A 13 -5.46 14.06 1.59
N ASP A 14 -6.67 14.51 1.93
CA ASP A 14 -7.14 14.93 3.26
C ASP A 14 -7.98 13.84 3.96
N ALA A 15 -7.77 12.56 3.62
CA ALA A 15 -8.25 11.48 4.49
C ALA A 15 -7.31 11.47 5.70
N GLU A 16 -7.82 11.82 6.89
CA GLU A 16 -7.09 11.78 8.16
C GLU A 16 -6.21 10.53 8.21
N ARG A 17 -4.89 10.73 8.30
CA ARG A 17 -3.94 9.62 8.40
C ARG A 17 -4.38 8.74 9.57
N PRO A 18 -4.61 7.42 9.35
CA PRO A 18 -5.01 6.53 10.42
C PRO A 18 -4.05 6.67 11.61
N GLU A 19 -4.61 6.75 12.82
CA GLU A 19 -3.83 6.87 14.06
C GLU A 19 -3.07 5.57 14.40
N HIS A 20 -3.44 4.47 13.76
CA HIS A 20 -2.80 3.17 13.90
C HIS A 20 -1.44 3.15 13.19
N ASP A 21 -0.51 2.36 13.73
CA ASP A 21 0.72 2.00 13.03
C ASP A 21 0.29 1.17 11.81
N GLY A 22 0.10 1.82 10.66
CA GLY A 22 -0.50 1.27 9.43
C GLY A 22 0.35 0.19 8.76
N ILE A 23 1.18 -0.50 9.55
CA ILE A 23 2.11 -1.55 9.19
C ILE A 23 1.76 -2.89 9.85
N ASP A 24 0.93 -2.89 10.91
CA ASP A 24 0.61 -4.11 11.68
C ASP A 24 -0.01 -5.20 10.80
N THR A 25 -0.76 -4.80 9.78
CA THR A 25 -1.48 -5.67 8.83
C THR A 25 -0.78 -5.79 7.48
N VAL A 26 0.40 -5.15 7.33
CA VAL A 26 1.15 -5.18 6.08
C VAL A 26 1.91 -6.49 5.94
N GLU A 27 1.66 -7.18 4.84
CA GLU A 27 2.31 -8.43 4.46
C GLU A 27 3.05 -8.28 3.13
N ALA A 28 3.90 -9.27 2.83
CA ALA A 28 4.73 -9.29 1.64
C ALA A 28 4.72 -10.67 0.97
N TYR A 29 4.70 -10.69 -0.36
CA TYR A 29 4.99 -11.90 -1.14
C TYR A 29 5.96 -11.63 -2.29
N GLU A 30 6.66 -12.68 -2.70
CA GLU A 30 7.62 -12.63 -3.79
C GLU A 30 6.95 -12.87 -5.14
N VAL A 31 7.37 -12.11 -6.14
CA VAL A 31 7.07 -12.27 -7.55
C VAL A 31 8.38 -12.32 -8.34
N GLU A 32 8.31 -12.73 -9.61
CA GLU A 32 9.50 -12.89 -10.45
C GLU A 32 10.34 -11.61 -10.57
N ASP A 33 9.72 -10.43 -10.47
CA ASP A 33 10.35 -9.11 -10.62
C ASP A 33 10.43 -8.29 -9.31
N GLY A 34 10.24 -8.93 -8.14
CA GLY A 34 10.41 -8.25 -6.85
C GLY A 34 9.47 -8.71 -5.74
N THR A 35 9.16 -7.79 -4.84
CA THR A 35 8.31 -8.03 -3.67
C THR A 35 7.13 -7.08 -3.71
N VAL A 36 5.93 -7.61 -3.49
CA VAL A 36 4.69 -6.82 -3.37
C VAL A 36 4.36 -6.67 -1.90
N LEU A 37 4.14 -5.43 -1.45
CA LEU A 37 3.62 -5.10 -0.13
C LEU A 37 2.12 -4.81 -0.24
N TYR A 38 1.33 -5.34 0.69
CA TYR A 38 -0.10 -5.09 0.74
C TYR A 38 -0.61 -5.15 2.19
N ASP A 39 -1.70 -4.44 2.47
CA ASP A 39 -2.43 -4.57 3.73
C ASP A 39 -3.43 -5.74 3.61
N ALA A 40 -3.28 -6.75 4.46
CA ALA A 40 -4.11 -7.96 4.44
C ALA A 40 -5.56 -7.71 4.88
N GLU A 41 -5.80 -6.69 5.70
CA GLU A 41 -7.13 -6.31 6.18
C GLU A 41 -7.80 -5.27 5.28
N ASN A 42 -7.01 -4.53 4.49
CA ASN A 42 -7.52 -3.56 3.53
C ASN A 42 -6.74 -3.59 2.20
N PRO A 43 -7.06 -4.53 1.28
CA PRO A 43 -6.32 -4.70 0.03
C PRO A 43 -6.35 -3.51 -0.94
N LEU A 44 -7.25 -2.55 -0.71
CA LEU A 44 -7.36 -1.31 -1.48
C LEU A 44 -6.65 -0.12 -0.81
N ALA A 45 -6.03 -0.34 0.36
CA ALA A 45 -5.23 0.67 1.03
C ALA A 45 -3.96 0.99 0.23
N TRP A 46 -3.52 2.23 0.38
CA TRP A 46 -2.21 2.67 -0.10
C TRP A 46 -1.19 2.44 0.98
N VAL A 47 -0.05 1.83 0.62
CA VAL A 47 1.13 1.80 1.49
C VAL A 47 1.98 3.03 1.18
N GLU A 48 2.12 3.94 2.13
CA GLU A 48 2.97 5.13 2.03
C GLU A 48 4.30 4.88 2.76
N SER A 49 5.43 5.22 2.13
CA SER A 49 6.72 5.26 2.80
C SER A 49 7.45 6.55 2.48
N SER A 50 8.07 7.16 3.50
CA SER A 50 8.92 8.35 3.34
C SER A 50 10.31 8.03 2.77
N ALA A 51 10.69 6.76 2.72
CA ALA A 51 11.96 6.30 2.16
C ALA A 51 11.80 4.96 1.42
N ALA A 52 12.31 4.90 0.19
CA ALA A 52 12.47 3.64 -0.53
C ALA A 52 13.86 3.07 -0.27
N VAL A 53 13.95 1.81 0.16
CA VAL A 53 15.19 1.06 0.30
C VAL A 53 15.16 -0.15 -0.63
N SER A 54 16.30 -0.46 -1.26
CA SER A 54 16.44 -1.68 -2.06
C SER A 54 16.47 -2.89 -1.12
N ILE A 55 15.60 -3.86 -1.36
CA ILE A 55 15.59 -5.14 -0.60
C ILE A 55 16.94 -5.86 -0.69
N ARG A 56 17.69 -5.69 -1.78
CA ARG A 56 19.02 -6.31 -1.96
C ARG A 56 20.08 -5.72 -1.02
N ASP A 57 19.84 -4.55 -0.45
CA ASP A 57 20.80 -3.84 0.39
C ASP A 57 20.68 -4.25 1.87
N LEU A 58 19.63 -5.01 2.23
CA LEU A 58 19.32 -5.47 3.59
C LEU A 58 19.64 -6.95 3.84
N ALA A 59 20.24 -7.64 2.85
CA ALA A 59 20.65 -9.05 2.94
C ALA A 59 22.06 -9.24 3.53
#